data_AF-A0AAU8JDI6-F1
#
_entry.id   AF-A0AAU8JDI6-F1
#
_cell.length_a   1.000
_cell.length_b   1.000
_cell.length_c   1.000
_cell.angle_alpha   90.00
_cell.angle_beta   90.00
_cell.angle_gamma   90.00
#
_symmetry.space_group_name_H-M   'P 1'
#
loop_
_entity.id
_entity.type
_entity.pdbx_description
1 polymer ?
#
loop_
_entity_poly.entity_id
_entity_poly.type
_entity_poly.pdbx_seq_one_letter_code
_entity_poly.pdbx_strand_id
1 'polypeptide(L)'
;MDRVNAHNHSFLFKDINHLLLNLDSDRCQLLLQEILPHLSILDPACGSGAFLVAAMKTLIGIYSAVIGTIQLKGSRELKQWLKETEKQHPSLIYFIKKRIITHNFYGVDIMEKATKIAKLRLFLWLFPRSPWQSWNRCRILILILWRGIL
;
A
#
# COMPACT_ATOMS: atom_id res chain seq x y z
N MET A 1 4.81 5.34 15.27
CA MET A 1 4.82 4.31 16.33
C MET A 1 3.88 4.67 17.46
N ASP A 2 3.70 5.95 17.76
CA ASP A 2 2.84 6.44 18.85
C ASP A 2 1.40 5.91 18.82
N ARG A 3 0.76 5.80 17.64
CA ARG A 3 -0.58 5.20 17.53
C ARG A 3 -0.64 3.72 17.96
N VAL A 4 0.43 2.95 17.70
CA VAL A 4 0.53 1.55 18.14
C VAL A 4 0.82 1.50 19.64
N ASN A 5 1.75 2.35 20.10
CA ASN A 5 2.15 2.42 21.50
C ASN A 5 1.02 2.94 22.41
N ALA A 6 0.12 3.79 21.90
CA ALA A 6 -1.04 4.30 22.65
C ALA A 6 -2.06 3.20 22.99
N HIS A 7 -2.10 2.11 22.21
CA HIS A 7 -2.95 0.94 22.49
C HIS A 7 -2.22 -0.15 23.28
N ASN A 8 -0.98 0.10 23.73
CA ASN A 8 -0.16 -0.91 24.39
C ASN A 8 0.54 -0.33 25.64
N HIS A 9 0.08 -0.69 26.83
CA HIS A 9 0.65 -0.19 28.09
C HIS A 9 1.93 -0.91 28.53
N SER A 10 2.25 -2.07 27.96
CA SER A 10 3.30 -2.98 28.45
C SER A 10 4.53 -3.11 27.54
N PHE A 11 4.49 -2.62 26.29
CA PHE A 11 5.65 -2.71 25.39
C PHE A 11 5.70 -1.58 24.36
N LEU A 12 6.80 -0.82 24.37
CA LEU A 12 7.07 0.31 23.47
C LEU A 12 7.86 -0.15 22.24
N PHE A 13 7.31 0.06 21.05
CA PHE A 13 8.02 -0.17 19.80
C PHE A 13 8.84 1.05 19.41
N LYS A 14 10.16 0.85 19.26
CA LYS A 14 11.12 1.90 18.87
C LYS A 14 11.10 2.17 17.36
N ASP A 15 10.98 1.11 16.57
CA ASP A 15 11.02 1.18 15.11
C ASP A 15 10.07 0.16 14.46
N ILE A 16 9.97 0.25 13.13
CA ILE A 16 9.06 -0.60 12.36
C ILE A 16 9.51 -2.06 12.31
N ASN A 17 10.81 -2.33 12.28
CA ASN A 17 11.31 -3.70 12.21
C ASN A 17 11.01 -4.42 13.53
N HIS A 18 11.19 -3.73 14.65
CA HIS A 18 10.84 -4.23 15.98
C HIS A 18 9.35 -4.53 16.11
N LEU A 19 8.49 -3.70 15.53
CA LEU A 19 7.05 -3.99 15.45
C LEU A 19 6.77 -5.23 14.58
N LEU A 20 7.38 -5.32 13.40
CA LEU A 20 7.17 -6.42 12.45
C LEU A 20 7.66 -7.78 13.01
N LEU A 21 8.74 -7.79 13.79
CA LEU A 21 9.28 -9.01 14.43
C LEU A 21 8.37 -9.56 15.53
N ASN A 22 7.59 -8.68 16.18
CA ASN A 22 6.74 -9.01 17.32
C ASN A 22 5.25 -8.94 16.96
N LEU A 23 4.89 -9.19 15.69
CA LEU A 23 3.49 -9.26 15.29
C LEU A 23 2.80 -10.49 15.88
N ASP A 24 1.66 -10.27 16.52
CA ASP A 24 0.70 -11.27 16.97
C ASP A 24 -0.67 -11.00 16.33
N SER A 25 -1.65 -11.87 16.60
CA SER A 25 -3.00 -11.76 16.04
C SER A 25 -3.64 -10.40 16.33
N ASP A 26 -3.55 -9.93 17.58
CA ASP A 26 -4.21 -8.70 18.02
C ASP A 26 -3.58 -7.46 17.36
N ARG A 27 -2.24 -7.43 17.27
CA ARG A 27 -1.52 -6.36 16.56
C ARG A 27 -1.79 -6.38 15.07
N CYS A 28 -1.88 -7.57 14.46
CA CYS A 28 -2.27 -7.71 13.07
C CYS A 28 -3.66 -7.13 12.83
N GLN A 29 -4.62 -7.43 13.70
CA GLN A 29 -5.97 -6.87 13.63
C GLN A 29 -5.95 -5.35 13.75
N LEU A 30 -5.28 -4.82 14.80
CA LEU A 30 -5.16 -3.38 15.03
C LEU A 30 -4.53 -2.65 13.84
N LEU A 31 -3.45 -3.18 13.29
CA LEU A 31 -2.78 -2.58 12.14
C LEU A 31 -3.67 -2.57 10.90
N LEU A 32 -4.34 -3.68 10.62
CA LEU A 32 -5.09 -3.87 9.38
C LEU A 32 -6.43 -3.14 9.36
N GLN A 33 -7.08 -3.01 10.52
CA GLN A 33 -8.43 -2.43 10.64
C GLN A 33 -8.39 -0.96 11.06
N GLU A 34 -7.49 -0.58 11.97
CA GLU A 34 -7.50 0.76 12.58
C GLU A 34 -6.38 1.66 12.06
N ILE A 35 -5.14 1.17 12.01
CA ILE A 35 -3.99 2.05 11.80
C ILE A 35 -3.69 2.28 10.32
N LEU A 36 -3.42 1.22 9.56
CA LEU A 36 -3.00 1.32 8.16
C LEU A 36 -4.09 1.92 7.24
N PRO A 37 -5.39 1.65 7.45
CA PRO A 37 -6.45 2.31 6.67
C PRO A 37 -6.53 3.83 6.84
N HIS A 38 -6.22 4.33 8.05
CA HIS A 38 -6.38 5.73 8.43
C HIS A 38 -5.05 6.49 8.50
N LEU A 39 -3.97 5.91 7.96
CA LEU A 39 -2.66 6.54 7.91
C LEU A 39 -2.56 7.47 6.70
N SER A 40 -2.52 8.78 6.91
CA SER A 40 -2.34 9.75 5.82
C SER A 40 -0.90 10.25 5.76
N ILE A 41 -0.32 10.24 4.57
CA ILE A 41 1.01 10.78 4.27
C ILE A 41 0.84 11.96 3.30
N LEU A 42 1.34 13.12 3.71
CA LEU A 42 1.31 14.36 2.93
C LEU A 42 2.72 14.70 2.43
N ASP A 43 2.83 14.96 1.14
CA ASP A 43 4.04 15.47 0.48
C ASP A 43 3.75 16.87 -0.09
N PRO A 44 4.23 17.96 0.54
CA PRO A 44 3.88 19.34 0.17
C PRO A 44 4.58 19.86 -1.10
N ALA A 45 5.56 19.12 -1.64
CA ALA A 45 6.26 19.44 -2.88
C ALA A 45 6.55 18.14 -3.64
N CYS A 46 5.47 17.47 -4.06
CA CYS A 46 5.56 16.07 -4.48
C CYS A 46 6.37 15.87 -5.77
N GLY A 47 6.55 16.91 -6.57
CA GLY A 47 7.26 16.88 -7.83
C GLY A 47 6.71 15.77 -8.73
N SER A 48 7.59 14.90 -9.20
CA SER A 48 7.22 13.72 -10.00
C SER A 48 6.63 12.55 -9.19
N GLY A 49 6.44 12.70 -7.88
CA GLY A 49 5.90 11.67 -6.98
C GLY A 49 6.91 10.60 -6.58
N ALA A 50 8.21 10.88 -6.61
CA ALA A 50 9.25 9.90 -6.26
C ALA A 50 9.16 9.46 -4.79
N PHE A 51 8.95 10.41 -3.88
CA PHE A 51 8.76 10.13 -2.46
C PHE A 51 7.49 9.31 -2.21
N LEU A 52 6.35 9.72 -2.78
CA LEU A 52 5.08 8.99 -2.67
C LEU A 52 5.19 7.53 -3.16
N VAL A 53 5.93 7.28 -4.23
CA VAL A 53 6.21 5.91 -4.69
C VAL A 53 7.07 5.13 -3.71
N ALA A 54 8.08 5.74 -3.10
CA ALA A 54 8.88 5.10 -2.07
C ALA A 54 8.04 4.76 -0.83
N ALA A 55 7.23 5.71 -0.35
CA ALA A 55 6.30 5.52 0.76
C ALA A 55 5.29 4.39 0.47
N MET A 56 4.77 4.32 -0.75
CA MET A 56 3.88 3.26 -1.21
C MET A 56 4.53 1.88 -1.10
N LYS A 57 5.78 1.74 -1.57
CA LYS A 57 6.52 0.48 -1.48
C LYS A 57 6.70 0.05 -0.03
N THR A 58 7.01 1.00 0.86
CA THR A 58 7.13 0.74 2.30
C THR A 58 5.81 0.27 2.88
N LEU A 59 4.69 0.94 2.58
CA LEU A 59 3.36 0.51 3.04
C LEU A 59 2.99 -0.87 2.51
N ILE A 60 3.22 -1.16 1.23
CA ILE A 60 3.00 -2.49 0.66
C ILE A 60 3.80 -3.54 1.45
N GLY A 61 5.07 -3.28 1.77
CA GLY A 61 5.90 -4.17 2.58
C GLY A 61 5.31 -4.45 3.96
N ILE A 62 4.79 -3.41 4.63
CA ILE A 62 4.13 -3.55 5.94
C ILE A 62 2.85 -4.39 5.82
N TYR A 63 1.99 -4.10 4.84
CA TYR A 63 0.79 -4.91 4.59
C TYR A 63 1.15 -6.37 4.30
N SER A 64 2.17 -6.63 3.47
CA SER A 64 2.64 -7.99 3.17
C SER A 64 3.13 -8.72 4.42
N ALA A 65 3.87 -8.05 5.30
CA ALA A 65 4.32 -8.65 6.56
C ALA A 65 3.16 -8.97 7.51
N VAL A 66 2.18 -8.07 7.63
CA VAL A 66 0.96 -8.29 8.43
C VAL A 66 0.16 -9.47 7.87
N ILE A 67 -0.09 -9.50 6.56
CA ILE A 67 -0.85 -10.57 5.91
C ILE A 67 -0.14 -11.92 6.04
N GLY A 68 1.17 -11.95 5.80
CA GLY A 68 1.98 -13.17 5.99
C GLY A 68 1.93 -13.68 7.43
N THR A 69 1.96 -12.77 8.41
CA THR A 69 1.82 -13.14 9.82
C THR A 69 0.43 -13.69 10.14
N ILE A 70 -0.64 -13.09 9.59
CA ILE A 70 -2.01 -13.60 9.74
C ILE A 70 -2.12 -15.03 9.17
N GLN A 71 -1.54 -15.29 8.00
CA GLN A 71 -1.58 -16.62 7.37
C GLN A 71 -0.85 -17.68 8.23
N LEU A 72 0.28 -17.33 8.82
CA LEU A 72 1.07 -18.24 9.64
C LEU A 72 0.49 -18.41 11.05
N LYS A 73 0.32 -17.30 11.77
CA LYS A 73 0.05 -17.26 13.23
C LYS A 73 -1.28 -16.60 13.61
N GLY A 74 -2.03 -16.06 12.66
CA GLY A 74 -3.29 -15.37 12.94
C GLY A 74 -4.38 -16.28 13.53
N SER A 75 -5.33 -15.66 14.23
CA SER A 75 -6.53 -16.32 14.73
C SER A 75 -7.39 -16.90 13.60
N ARG A 76 -8.32 -17.80 13.94
CA ARG A 76 -9.21 -18.43 12.96
C ARG A 76 -10.07 -17.39 12.24
N GLU A 77 -10.50 -16.38 12.98
CA GLU A 77 -11.34 -15.27 12.53
C GLU A 77 -10.58 -14.40 11.53
N LEU A 78 -9.33 -14.02 11.83
CA LEU A 78 -8.49 -13.22 10.92
C LEU A 78 -8.16 -13.97 9.63
N LYS A 79 -7.87 -15.28 9.73
CA LYS A 79 -7.62 -16.12 8.55
C LYS A 79 -8.87 -16.24 7.68
N GLN A 80 -10.05 -16.34 8.28
CA GLN A 80 -11.30 -16.39 7.56
C GLN A 80 -11.60 -15.06 6.86
N TRP A 81 -11.46 -13.94 7.58
CA TRP A 81 -11.60 -12.60 7.02
C TRP A 81 -10.67 -12.37 5.82
N LEU A 82 -9.41 -12.83 5.92
CA LEU A 82 -8.44 -12.72 4.83
C LEU A 82 -8.89 -13.51 3.60
N LYS A 83 -9.34 -14.76 3.79
CA LYS A 83 -9.86 -15.61 2.70
C LYS A 83 -11.11 -15.01 2.04
N GLU A 84 -11.99 -14.40 2.81
CA GLU A 84 -13.18 -13.72 2.28
C GLU A 84 -12.78 -12.50 1.46
N THR A 85 -11.81 -11.72 1.94
CA THR A 85 -11.24 -10.58 1.21
C THR A 85 -10.57 -11.01 -0.09
N GLU A 86 -9.81 -12.12 -0.08
CA GLU A 86 -9.20 -12.70 -1.29
C GLU A 86 -10.25 -13.19 -2.30
N LYS A 87 -11.41 -13.70 -1.85
CA LYS A 87 -12.50 -14.10 -2.75
C LYS A 87 -13.22 -12.90 -3.38
N GLN A 88 -13.35 -11.80 -2.65
CA GLN A 88 -14.01 -10.59 -3.14
C GLN A 88 -13.16 -9.79 -4.14
N HIS A 89 -11.83 -9.99 -4.12
CA HIS A 89 -10.90 -9.24 -4.95
C HIS A 89 -10.05 -10.15 -5.84
N PRO A 90 -10.09 -9.97 -7.18
CA PRO A 90 -9.29 -10.79 -8.11
C PRO A 90 -7.78 -10.80 -7.82
N SER A 91 -7.28 -9.75 -7.18
CA SER A 91 -5.91 -9.69 -6.66
C SER A 91 -5.88 -8.88 -5.36
N LEU A 92 -5.57 -9.55 -4.25
CA LEU A 92 -5.38 -8.89 -2.95
C LEU A 92 -4.30 -7.80 -3.02
N ILE A 93 -3.22 -8.06 -3.77
CA ILE A 93 -2.13 -7.09 -3.98
C ILE A 93 -2.66 -5.84 -4.70
N TYR A 94 -3.47 -6.02 -5.74
CA TYR A 94 -4.08 -4.88 -6.44
C TYR A 94 -5.01 -4.09 -5.51
N PHE A 95 -5.83 -4.78 -4.72
CA PHE A 95 -6.72 -4.14 -3.75
C PHE A 95 -5.96 -3.29 -2.72
N ILE A 96 -4.90 -3.84 -2.12
CA ILE A 96 -4.04 -3.13 -1.15
C ILE A 96 -3.40 -1.91 -1.80
N LYS A 97 -2.78 -2.08 -2.99
CA LYS A 97 -2.17 -0.96 -3.72
C LYS A 97 -3.18 0.14 -4.02
N LYS A 98 -4.38 -0.23 -4.50
CA LYS A 98 -5.46 0.72 -4.78
C LYS A 98 -5.83 1.49 -3.54
N ARG A 99 -6.09 0.79 -2.42
CA ARG A 99 -6.43 1.41 -1.14
C ARG A 99 -5.36 2.40 -0.68
N ILE A 100 -4.09 2.00 -0.75
CA ILE A 100 -2.93 2.84 -0.39
C ILE A 100 -2.92 4.13 -1.21
N ILE A 101 -3.01 4.03 -2.54
CA ILE A 101 -2.89 5.19 -3.43
C ILE A 101 -4.07 6.16 -3.23
N THR A 102 -5.27 5.66 -2.97
CA THR A 102 -6.47 6.52 -2.92
C THR A 102 -6.77 7.10 -1.54
N HIS A 103 -6.34 6.46 -0.45
CA HIS A 103 -6.71 6.89 0.91
C HIS A 103 -5.51 7.33 1.75
N ASN A 104 -4.30 6.81 1.47
CA ASN A 104 -3.15 7.06 2.33
C ASN A 104 -2.25 8.18 1.80
N PHE A 105 -2.37 8.62 0.54
CA PHE A 105 -1.46 9.61 -0.05
C PHE A 105 -2.11 10.91 -0.48
N TYR A 106 -1.45 12.01 -0.10
CA TYR A 106 -1.77 13.37 -0.47
C TYR A 106 -0.51 14.05 -0.96
N GLY A 107 -0.54 14.61 -2.17
CA GLY A 107 0.59 15.31 -2.78
C GLY A 107 0.16 16.69 -3.25
N VAL A 108 0.93 17.71 -2.88
CA VAL A 108 0.76 19.09 -3.33
C VAL A 108 2.00 19.51 -4.11
N ASP A 109 1.81 20.25 -5.19
CA ASP A 109 2.90 20.86 -5.94
C ASP A 109 2.39 22.14 -6.60
N ILE A 110 3.25 23.15 -6.71
CA ILE A 110 2.94 24.41 -7.38
C ILE A 110 2.77 24.23 -8.90
N MET A 111 3.45 23.24 -9.48
CA MET A 111 3.39 22.94 -10.90
C MET A 111 2.33 21.88 -11.19
N GLU A 112 1.26 22.26 -11.89
CA GLU A 112 0.20 21.33 -12.28
C GLU A 112 0.76 20.12 -13.06
N LYS A 113 1.75 20.33 -13.94
CA LYS A 113 2.42 19.27 -14.70
C LYS A 113 3.10 18.24 -13.79
N ALA A 114 3.70 18.66 -12.68
CA ALA A 114 4.34 17.77 -11.72
C ALA A 114 3.30 16.85 -11.08
N THR A 115 2.16 17.40 -10.63
CA THR A 115 1.07 16.59 -10.06
C THR A 115 0.50 15.58 -11.07
N LYS A 116 0.38 15.94 -12.36
CA LYS A 116 -0.05 15.01 -13.43
C LYS A 116 0.95 13.85 -13.60
N ILE A 117 2.25 14.14 -13.58
CA ILE A 117 3.30 13.11 -13.63
C ILE A 117 3.25 12.20 -12.40
N ALA A 118 3.09 12.77 -11.20
CA ALA A 118 2.97 12.01 -9.95
C ALA A 118 1.76 11.07 -9.97
N LYS A 119 0.59 11.56 -10.37
CA LYS A 119 -0.64 10.77 -10.52
C LYS A 119 -0.46 9.63 -11.52
N LEU A 120 0.10 9.90 -12.70
CA LEU A 120 0.38 8.87 -13.71
C LEU A 120 1.38 7.84 -13.18
N ARG A 121 2.44 8.27 -12.50
CA ARG A 121 3.43 7.36 -11.92
C ARG A 121 2.81 6.43 -10.88
N LEU A 122 1.98 6.94 -9.98
CA LEU A 122 1.25 6.13 -9.00
C LEU A 122 0.26 5.18 -9.69
N PHE A 123 -0.47 5.64 -10.71
CA PHE A 123 -1.39 4.80 -11.47
C PHE A 123 -0.69 3.61 -12.13
N LEU A 124 0.47 3.82 -12.76
CA LEU A 124 1.26 2.75 -13.39
C LEU A 124 1.76 1.70 -12.38
N TRP A 125 1.85 2.04 -11.09
CA TRP A 125 2.24 1.11 -10.04
C TRP A 125 1.12 0.14 -9.60
N LEU A 126 -0.14 0.45 -9.91
CA LEU A 126 -1.28 -0.45 -9.65
C LEU A 126 -1.15 -1.75 -10.43
N PHE A 127 -0.67 -1.66 -11.66
CA PHE A 127 -0.52 -2.81 -12.53
C PHE A 127 0.77 -3.57 -12.19
N PRO A 128 0.74 -4.91 -12.19
CA PRO A 128 1.96 -5.69 -12.09
C PRO A 128 2.87 -5.31 -13.25
N ARG A 129 4.09 -4.87 -12.93
CA ARG A 129 5.19 -5.02 -13.88
C ARG A 129 5.37 -6.53 -14.00
N SER A 130 4.82 -7.15 -15.04
CA SER A 130 5.25 -8.49 -15.39
C SER A 130 6.78 -8.48 -15.41
N PRO A 131 7.45 -9.52 -14.90
CA PRO A 131 8.90 -9.63 -15.09
C PRO A 131 9.15 -9.46 -16.59
N TRP A 132 10.19 -8.71 -16.92
CA TRP A 132 10.62 -8.30 -18.26
C TRP A 132 11.04 -9.49 -19.15
N GLN A 133 10.25 -10.57 -19.19
CA GLN A 133 10.47 -11.79 -19.97
C GLN A 133 9.36 -12.07 -20.99
N SER A 134 8.25 -11.34 -21.01
CA SER A 134 7.20 -11.49 -22.04
C SER A 134 7.23 -10.41 -23.14
N TRP A 135 8.18 -9.47 -23.11
CA TRP A 135 8.23 -8.34 -24.04
C TRP A 135 8.81 -8.68 -25.43
N ASN A 136 9.42 -9.85 -25.64
CA ASN A 136 9.89 -10.28 -26.97
C ASN A 136 8.78 -10.67 -27.95
N ARG A 137 7.49 -10.47 -27.63
CA ARG A 137 6.36 -10.75 -28.53
C ARG A 137 5.37 -9.61 -28.76
N CYS A 138 5.52 -8.44 -28.13
CA CYS A 138 4.62 -7.31 -28.39
C CYS A 138 5.32 -6.22 -29.21
N ARG A 139 5.14 -6.27 -30.53
CA ARG A 139 5.42 -5.14 -31.42
C ARG A 139 4.37 -4.04 -31.16
N ILE A 140 4.83 -2.94 -30.56
CA ILE A 140 4.36 -1.55 -30.71
C ILE A 140 2.90 -1.25 -30.26
N LEU A 141 2.72 -0.36 -29.28
CA LEU A 141 2.17 1.00 -29.48
C LEU A 141 1.98 1.74 -28.15
N ILE A 142 2.77 2.82 -27.99
CA ILE A 142 2.39 3.98 -27.19
C ILE A 142 1.21 4.63 -27.92
N LEU A 143 -0.01 4.55 -27.36
CA LEU A 143 -1.14 5.39 -27.73
C LEU A 143 -2.00 5.68 -26.50
N ILE A 144 -1.87 6.92 -26.04
CA ILE A 144 -2.92 7.81 -25.52
C ILE A 144 -4.23 7.10 -25.14
N LEU A 145 -4.44 6.92 -23.82
CA LEU A 145 -5.77 6.88 -23.21
C LEU A 145 -5.84 7.98 -22.15
N TRP A 146 -5.85 9.22 -22.64
CA TRP A 146 -6.31 10.39 -21.90
C TRP A 146 -7.58 10.87 -22.59
N ARG A 147 -8.69 10.18 -22.34
CA ARG A 147 -10.06 10.67 -22.60
C ARG A 147 -10.99 10.09 -21.55
N GLY A 148 -11.52 10.97 -20.70
CA GLY A 148 -12.67 10.72 -19.84
C GLY A 148 -12.37 10.04 -18.51
N ILE A 149 -12.04 10.84 -17.49
CA ILE A 149 -12.57 10.82 -16.11
C ILE A 149 -11.93 12.02 -15.38
N LEU A 150 -12.61 13.15 -15.56
CA LEU A 150 -12.85 14.31 -14.69
C LEU A 150 -13.21 15.49 -15.60
#